data_AF-A0A3M1H6K2-F1
#
_entry.id   AF-A0A3M1H6K2-F1
#
_cell.length_a   1.000
_cell.length_b   1.000
_cell.length_c   1.000
_cell.angle_alpha   90.00
_cell.angle_beta   90.00
_cell.angle_gamma   90.00
#
_symmetry.space_group_name_H-M   'P 1'
#
loop_
_entity.id
_entity.type
_entity.pdbx_description
1 polymer ?
#
loop_
_entity_poly.entity_id
_entity_poly.type
_entity_poly.pdbx_seq_one_letter_code
_entity_poly.pdbx_strand_id
1 'polypeptide(L)'
;MDNPIAPPNTNSKPPQKTTGFFGGSKKTEATNQTQEIVLQLNDVSRRLLILEERYANLRKKTQLTDQNMLENNRAYNQQLSRMREQLAQFSNDLKNINDKIKIIIRELTECAKKQDVDILTKYIDMWNPVNFVSRDEVYKLIKDQVETTMTDLNLKIQQEEFIKEQVELAVKKYLSEKTK
;
A
#
# COMPACT_ATOMS: atom_id res chain seq x y z
N MET A 1 61.84 14.82 -8.93
CA MET A 1 63.14 14.23 -9.28
C MET A 1 62.90 13.24 -10.39
N ASP A 2 63.53 13.53 -11.52
CA ASP A 2 64.07 12.62 -12.54
C ASP A 2 63.07 11.79 -13.37
N ASN A 3 62.57 12.30 -14.50
CA ASN A 3 63.19 12.57 -15.82
C ASN A 3 63.25 11.29 -16.72
N PRO A 4 62.81 11.36 -18.00
CA PRO A 4 62.65 10.22 -18.89
C PRO A 4 63.95 9.88 -19.63
N ILE A 5 64.17 8.60 -19.89
CA ILE A 5 65.36 8.11 -20.59
C ILE A 5 65.03 7.94 -22.09
N ALA A 6 65.56 8.84 -22.91
CA ALA A 6 66.07 8.51 -24.24
C ALA A 6 67.57 8.19 -24.12
N PRO A 7 68.14 7.29 -24.94
CA PRO A 7 69.11 7.72 -25.97
C PRO A 7 69.23 6.72 -27.16
N PRO A 8 70.22 6.80 -28.08
CA PRO A 8 70.85 7.95 -28.74
C PRO A 8 70.90 7.81 -30.28
N ASN A 9 71.13 8.95 -30.95
CA ASN A 9 71.65 9.06 -32.30
C ASN A 9 73.16 8.72 -32.31
N THR A 10 73.62 7.82 -33.19
CA THR A 10 75.03 7.81 -33.64
C THR A 10 75.13 7.44 -35.12
N ASN A 11 76.10 8.08 -35.75
CA ASN A 11 76.29 8.35 -37.16
C ASN A 11 77.50 7.56 -37.66
N SER A 12 77.44 6.90 -38.82
CA SER A 12 78.67 6.51 -39.56
C SER A 12 78.40 6.05 -41.01
N LYS A 13 78.71 6.92 -41.98
CA LYS A 13 79.23 6.56 -43.33
C LYS A 13 80.65 5.99 -43.17
N PRO A 14 81.17 5.09 -44.04
CA PRO A 14 81.68 5.43 -45.41
C PRO A 14 81.68 4.20 -46.39
N PRO A 15 82.46 4.14 -47.51
CA PRO A 15 82.75 5.06 -48.62
C PRO A 15 82.38 4.49 -50.03
N GLN A 16 82.62 5.32 -51.06
CA GLN A 16 82.37 5.15 -52.51
C GLN A 16 83.05 3.94 -53.19
N LYS A 17 82.45 3.42 -54.29
CA LYS A 17 83.16 3.01 -55.51
C LYS A 17 82.36 3.34 -56.77
N THR A 18 83.09 3.86 -57.76
CA THR A 18 82.69 4.27 -59.10
C THR A 18 82.69 3.09 -60.09
N THR A 19 82.16 3.35 -61.30
CA THR A 19 82.26 2.62 -62.59
C THR A 19 81.15 1.63 -62.94
N GLY A 20 80.55 1.81 -64.14
CA GLY A 20 79.66 0.82 -64.76
C GLY A 20 78.60 1.40 -65.71
N PHE A 21 79.02 1.96 -66.84
CA PHE A 21 78.18 2.39 -67.95
C PHE A 21 77.74 1.17 -68.79
N PHE A 22 76.60 0.54 -68.47
CA PHE A 22 75.87 -0.44 -69.30
C PHE A 22 74.38 -0.33 -68.90
N GLY A 23 73.44 0.08 -69.75
CA GLY A 23 73.02 -0.62 -70.95
C GLY A 23 72.04 -1.74 -70.59
N GLY A 24 70.76 -1.43 -70.34
CA GLY A 24 69.75 -2.45 -70.04
C GLY A 24 68.48 -1.99 -69.31
N SER A 25 67.82 -0.93 -69.78
CA SER A 25 66.45 -0.61 -69.38
C SER A 25 65.47 -1.62 -69.99
N LYS A 26 65.18 -2.71 -69.26
CA LYS A 26 63.99 -3.59 -69.41
C LYS A 26 64.05 -4.75 -68.40
N LYS A 27 63.91 -4.47 -67.10
CA LYS A 27 63.61 -5.51 -66.09
C LYS A 27 62.88 -5.04 -64.83
N THR A 28 62.36 -3.81 -64.80
CA THR A 28 61.78 -3.20 -63.58
C THR A 28 60.26 -3.46 -63.43
N GLU A 29 59.56 -3.91 -64.48
CA GLU A 29 58.09 -4.10 -64.43
C GLU A 29 57.67 -5.41 -63.74
N ALA A 30 58.46 -6.48 -63.84
CA ALA A 30 58.15 -7.77 -63.22
C ALA A 30 58.34 -7.79 -61.69
N THR A 31 59.28 -6.99 -61.18
CA THR A 31 59.58 -6.89 -59.74
C THR A 31 58.47 -6.14 -58.99
N ASN A 32 57.85 -5.14 -59.61
CA ASN A 32 56.76 -4.34 -59.03
C ASN A 32 55.48 -5.17 -58.87
N GLN A 33 55.13 -5.99 -59.88
CA GLN A 33 53.97 -6.90 -59.80
C GLN A 33 54.15 -7.94 -58.70
N THR A 34 55.37 -8.48 -58.54
CA THR A 34 55.67 -9.45 -57.47
C THR A 34 55.55 -8.81 -56.08
N GLN A 35 56.00 -7.56 -55.91
CA GLN A 35 55.87 -6.83 -54.65
C GLN A 35 54.41 -6.52 -54.31
N GLU A 36 53.60 -6.16 -55.30
CA GLU A 36 52.16 -5.93 -55.11
C GLU A 36 51.42 -7.20 -54.66
N ILE A 37 51.74 -8.36 -55.25
CA ILE A 37 51.20 -9.66 -54.84
C ILE A 37 51.59 -9.97 -53.39
N VAL A 38 52.83 -9.68 -52.97
CA VAL A 38 53.29 -9.88 -51.59
C VAL A 38 52.52 -8.98 -50.60
N LEU A 39 52.24 -7.73 -50.97
CA LEU A 39 51.45 -6.82 -50.14
C LEU A 39 49.99 -7.29 -50.01
N GLN A 40 49.38 -7.75 -51.11
CA GLN A 40 48.03 -8.31 -51.09
C GLN A 40 47.97 -9.60 -50.25
N LEU A 41 48.97 -10.47 -50.34
CA LEU A 41 49.06 -11.69 -49.53
C LEU A 41 49.17 -11.37 -48.03
N ASN A 42 49.95 -10.33 -47.67
CA ASN A 42 50.07 -9.87 -46.30
C ASN A 42 48.74 -9.28 -45.78
N ASP A 43 48.00 -8.53 -46.60
CA ASP A 43 46.68 -8.01 -46.22
C ASP A 43 45.66 -9.14 -46.03
N VAL A 44 45.63 -10.13 -46.92
CA VAL A 44 44.79 -11.33 -46.77
C VAL A 44 45.14 -12.10 -45.49
N SER A 45 46.44 -12.28 -45.21
CA SER A 45 46.90 -12.96 -43.99
C SER A 45 46.45 -12.22 -42.72
N ARG A 46 46.54 -10.88 -42.73
CA ARG A 46 46.07 -10.05 -41.62
C ARG A 46 44.55 -10.14 -41.45
N ARG A 47 43.78 -10.12 -42.54
CA ARG A 47 42.31 -10.28 -42.49
C ARG A 47 41.92 -11.66 -41.96
N LEU A 48 42.65 -12.71 -42.34
CA LEU A 48 42.41 -14.07 -41.85
C LEU A 48 42.64 -14.14 -40.33
N LEU A 49 43.73 -13.59 -39.82
CA LEU A 49 43.99 -13.52 -38.38
C LEU A 49 42.88 -12.76 -37.63
N ILE A 50 42.42 -11.63 -38.16
CA ILE A 50 41.31 -10.87 -37.54
C ILE A 50 40.01 -11.69 -37.56
N LEU A 51 39.74 -12.43 -38.64
CA LEU A 51 38.56 -13.30 -38.72
C LEU A 51 38.64 -14.45 -37.71
N GLU A 52 39.81 -15.06 -37.56
CA GLU A 52 40.04 -16.11 -36.57
C GLU A 52 39.83 -15.59 -35.15
N GLU A 53 40.39 -14.42 -34.83
CA GLU A 53 40.20 -13.77 -33.53
C GLU A 53 38.72 -13.43 -33.28
N ARG A 54 38.02 -12.89 -34.27
CA ARG A 54 36.57 -12.60 -34.17
C ARG A 54 35.76 -13.87 -33.98
N TYR A 55 36.09 -14.95 -34.67
CA TYR A 55 35.41 -16.24 -34.53
C TYR A 55 35.64 -16.83 -33.15
N ALA A 56 36.87 -16.80 -32.63
CA ALA A 56 37.19 -17.22 -31.27
C ALA A 56 36.41 -16.41 -30.22
N ASN A 57 36.34 -15.08 -30.40
CA ASN A 57 35.58 -14.18 -29.52
C ASN A 57 34.08 -14.44 -29.59
N LEU A 58 33.52 -14.66 -30.79
CA LEU A 58 32.11 -14.98 -30.96
C LEU A 58 31.77 -16.31 -30.29
N ARG A 59 32.58 -17.35 -30.51
CA ARG A 59 32.42 -18.66 -29.86
C ARG A 59 32.43 -18.54 -28.35
N LYS A 60 33.37 -17.78 -27.78
CA LYS A 60 33.44 -17.54 -26.33
C LYS A 60 32.19 -16.83 -25.81
N LYS A 61 31.71 -15.80 -26.53
CA LYS A 61 30.48 -15.08 -26.16
C LYS A 61 29.26 -16.00 -26.20
N THR A 62 29.10 -16.79 -27.26
CA THR A 62 28.02 -17.78 -27.37
C THR A 62 28.05 -18.76 -26.19
N GLN A 63 29.23 -19.28 -25.85
CA GLN A 63 29.38 -20.23 -24.76
C GLN A 63 29.02 -19.63 -23.38
N LEU A 64 29.40 -18.36 -23.14
CA LEU A 64 28.99 -17.62 -21.94
C LEU A 64 27.49 -17.32 -21.93
N THR A 65 26.91 -16.97 -23.08
CA THR A 65 25.46 -16.76 -23.22
C THR A 65 24.70 -18.06 -22.92
N ASP A 66 25.15 -19.20 -23.43
CA ASP A 66 24.52 -20.50 -23.17
C ASP A 66 24.60 -20.85 -21.69
N GLN A 67 25.76 -20.62 -21.06
CA GLN A 67 25.93 -20.84 -19.62
C GLN A 67 25.00 -19.94 -18.79
N ASN A 68 24.96 -18.64 -19.10
CA ASN A 68 24.06 -17.69 -18.45
C ASN A 68 22.59 -18.05 -18.66
N MET A 69 22.21 -18.52 -19.86
CA MET A 69 20.85 -18.95 -20.15
C MET A 69 20.47 -20.19 -19.33
N LEU A 70 21.38 -21.15 -19.18
CA LEU A 70 21.16 -22.33 -18.34
C LEU A 70 21.05 -21.97 -16.85
N GLU A 71 21.91 -21.08 -16.36
CA GLU A 71 21.87 -20.60 -14.97
C GLU A 71 20.57 -19.85 -14.69
N ASN A 72 20.18 -18.93 -15.57
CA ASN A 72 18.91 -18.21 -15.47
C ASN A 72 17.72 -19.16 -15.52
N ASN A 73 17.72 -20.16 -16.42
CA ASN A 73 16.65 -21.14 -16.50
C ASN A 73 16.50 -21.94 -15.19
N ARG A 74 17.62 -22.37 -14.58
CA ARG A 74 17.61 -23.04 -13.27
C ARG A 74 17.07 -22.12 -12.18
N ALA A 75 17.51 -20.87 -12.13
CA ALA A 75 17.03 -19.89 -11.17
C ALA A 75 15.51 -19.65 -11.32
N TYR A 76 15.01 -19.50 -12.55
CA TYR A 76 13.58 -19.37 -12.82
C TYR A 76 12.79 -20.60 -12.39
N ASN A 77 13.28 -21.82 -12.68
CA ASN A 77 12.61 -23.04 -12.25
C ASN A 77 12.55 -23.16 -10.72
N GLN A 78 13.62 -22.76 -10.02
CA GLN A 78 13.62 -22.72 -8.54
C GLN A 78 12.63 -21.68 -8.01
N GLN A 79 12.60 -20.48 -8.59
CA GLN A 79 11.62 -19.45 -8.23
C GLN A 79 10.19 -19.92 -8.47
N LEU A 80 9.93 -20.60 -9.59
CA LEU A 80 8.63 -21.17 -9.91
C LEU A 80 8.21 -22.25 -8.89
N SER A 81 9.14 -23.11 -8.48
CA SER A 81 8.89 -24.10 -7.41
C SER A 81 8.51 -23.43 -6.10
N ARG A 82 9.30 -22.43 -5.67
CA ARG A 82 9.02 -21.66 -4.45
C ARG A 82 7.66 -20.96 -4.51
N MET A 83 7.33 -20.37 -5.65
CA MET A 83 6.04 -19.71 -5.85
C MET A 83 4.87 -20.70 -5.75
N ARG A 84 5.03 -21.93 -6.30
CA ARG A 84 4.02 -22.99 -6.16
C ARG A 84 3.85 -23.42 -4.71
N GLU A 85 4.94 -23.58 -3.97
CA GLU A 85 4.91 -23.90 -2.54
C GLU A 85 4.21 -22.80 -1.73
N GLN A 86 4.53 -21.54 -1.99
CA GLN A 86 3.89 -20.38 -1.38
C GLN A 86 2.38 -20.31 -1.70
N LEU A 87 1.99 -20.59 -2.96
CA LEU A 87 0.58 -20.64 -3.35
C LEU A 87 -0.18 -21.78 -2.62
N ALA A 88 0.45 -22.94 -2.44
CA ALA A 88 -0.13 -24.04 -1.69
C ALA A 88 -0.30 -23.67 -0.21
N GLN A 89 0.69 -23.02 0.40
CA GLN A 89 0.60 -22.51 1.77
C GLN A 89 -0.52 -21.48 1.91
N PHE A 90 -0.59 -20.51 0.99
CA PHE A 90 -1.64 -19.49 0.98
C PHE A 90 -3.04 -20.10 0.87
N SER A 91 -3.22 -21.13 0.04
CA SER A 91 -4.49 -21.86 -0.07
C SER A 91 -4.87 -22.54 1.26
N ASN A 92 -3.90 -23.13 1.96
CA ASN A 92 -4.12 -23.71 3.28
C ASN A 92 -4.45 -22.64 4.33
N ASP A 93 -3.77 -21.50 4.31
CA ASP A 93 -4.04 -20.39 5.23
C ASP A 93 -5.43 -19.81 5.02
N LEU A 94 -5.88 -19.65 3.78
CA LEU A 94 -7.26 -19.25 3.48
C LEU A 94 -8.28 -20.25 4.02
N LYS A 95 -8.01 -21.55 3.91
CA LYS A 95 -8.87 -22.58 4.49
C LYS A 95 -8.92 -22.47 6.02
N ASN A 96 -7.77 -22.30 6.66
CA ASN A 96 -7.66 -22.10 8.12
C ASN A 96 -8.41 -20.86 8.59
N ILE A 97 -8.32 -19.73 7.85
CA ILE A 97 -9.06 -18.50 8.15
C ILE A 97 -10.57 -18.75 8.03
N ASN A 98 -11.01 -19.42 6.96
CA ASN A 98 -12.42 -19.74 6.77
C ASN A 98 -12.97 -20.59 7.93
N ASP A 99 -12.20 -21.58 8.37
CA ASP A 99 -12.60 -22.43 9.50
C ASP A 99 -12.63 -21.64 10.83
N LYS A 100 -11.68 -20.72 11.06
CA LYS A 100 -11.75 -19.79 12.21
C LYS A 100 -12.97 -18.87 12.15
N ILE A 101 -13.31 -18.34 10.97
CA ILE A 101 -14.51 -17.51 10.79
C ILE A 101 -15.77 -18.31 11.11
N LYS A 102 -15.87 -19.58 10.71
CA LYS A 102 -16.99 -20.44 11.07
C LYS A 102 -17.10 -20.67 12.58
N ILE A 103 -15.96 -20.80 13.28
CA ILE A 103 -15.95 -20.92 14.75
C ILE A 103 -16.48 -19.63 15.37
N ILE A 104 -16.00 -18.47 14.93
CA ILE A 104 -16.48 -17.16 15.41
C ILE A 104 -17.98 -17.00 15.16
N ILE A 105 -18.48 -17.41 13.98
CA ILE A 105 -19.92 -17.40 13.69
C ILE A 105 -20.68 -18.29 14.67
N ARG A 106 -20.17 -19.48 14.98
CA ARG A 106 -20.79 -20.39 15.96
C ARG A 106 -20.83 -19.77 17.36
N GLU A 107 -19.72 -19.22 17.82
CA GLU A 107 -19.63 -18.54 19.13
C GLU A 107 -20.57 -17.33 19.20
N LEU A 108 -20.70 -16.56 18.10
CA LEU A 108 -21.66 -15.46 18.00
C LEU A 108 -23.11 -15.93 18.04
N THR A 109 -23.41 -17.11 17.48
CA THR A 109 -24.76 -17.69 17.57
C THR A 109 -25.07 -18.30 18.94
N GLU A 110 -24.06 -18.80 19.65
CA GLU A 110 -24.20 -19.34 21.01
C GLU A 110 -24.27 -18.23 22.07
N CYS A 111 -23.68 -17.05 21.80
CA CYS A 111 -23.89 -15.86 22.60
C CYS A 111 -25.37 -15.46 22.62
N ALA A 112 -25.92 -15.22 23.82
CA ALA A 112 -27.30 -14.75 23.98
C ALA A 112 -27.52 -13.46 23.19
N LYS A 113 -28.61 -13.40 22.41
CA LYS A 113 -28.97 -12.18 21.70
C LYS A 113 -29.21 -11.09 22.73
N LYS A 114 -28.76 -9.87 22.44
CA LYS A 114 -28.99 -8.70 23.31
C LYS A 114 -30.46 -8.58 23.73
N GLN A 115 -31.37 -8.88 22.79
CA GLN A 115 -32.82 -8.89 23.03
C GLN A 115 -33.24 -9.86 24.14
N ASP A 116 -32.66 -11.06 24.20
CA ASP A 116 -32.99 -12.07 25.21
C ASP A 116 -32.51 -11.62 26.59
N VAL A 117 -31.34 -10.98 26.66
CA VAL A 117 -30.78 -10.40 27.89
C VAL A 117 -31.61 -9.21 28.37
N ASP A 118 -32.06 -8.34 27.46
CA ASP A 118 -32.91 -7.19 27.77
C ASP A 118 -34.28 -7.66 28.31
N ILE A 119 -34.85 -8.72 27.71
CA ILE A 119 -36.09 -9.35 28.19
C ILE A 119 -35.89 -9.95 29.59
N LEU A 120 -34.80 -10.67 29.82
CA LEU A 120 -34.47 -11.25 31.12
C LEU A 120 -34.32 -10.16 32.20
N THR A 121 -33.65 -9.06 31.84
CA THR A 121 -33.48 -7.88 32.72
C THR A 121 -34.85 -7.30 33.09
N LYS A 122 -35.75 -7.14 32.12
CA LYS A 122 -37.11 -6.63 32.38
C LYS A 122 -37.93 -7.58 33.27
N TYR A 123 -37.78 -8.89 33.11
CA TYR A 123 -38.43 -9.86 33.98
C TYR A 123 -37.86 -9.83 35.41
N ILE A 124 -36.55 -9.69 35.56
CA ILE A 124 -35.88 -9.53 36.85
C ILE A 124 -36.32 -8.24 37.54
N ASP A 125 -36.38 -7.12 36.81
CA ASP A 125 -36.85 -5.84 37.34
C ASP A 125 -38.31 -5.89 37.78
N MET A 126 -39.17 -6.59 37.01
CA MET A 126 -40.57 -6.82 37.37
C MET A 126 -40.72 -7.72 38.60
N TRP A 127 -39.78 -8.65 38.80
CA TRP A 127 -39.77 -9.55 39.96
C TRP A 127 -39.11 -8.93 41.20
N ASN A 128 -38.55 -7.72 41.10
CA ASN A 128 -37.91 -7.08 42.23
C ASN A 128 -38.96 -6.74 43.31
N PRO A 129 -38.94 -7.42 44.48
CA PRO A 129 -39.94 -7.27 45.53
C PRO A 129 -39.94 -5.86 46.15
N VAL A 130 -38.86 -5.08 45.95
CA VAL A 130 -38.71 -3.72 46.48
C VAL A 130 -39.67 -2.72 45.82
N ASN A 131 -40.12 -2.99 44.59
CA ASN A 131 -41.05 -2.11 43.86
C ASN A 131 -42.54 -2.48 44.08
N PHE A 132 -42.84 -3.51 44.88
CA PHE A 132 -44.22 -3.88 45.16
C PHE A 132 -44.79 -2.96 46.24
N VAL A 133 -45.52 -1.95 45.79
CA VAL A 133 -46.26 -1.04 46.65
C VAL A 133 -47.41 -1.79 47.33
N SER A 134 -47.54 -1.65 48.64
CA SER A 134 -48.67 -2.26 49.36
C SER A 134 -49.98 -1.56 49.00
N ARG A 135 -51.12 -2.27 49.06
CA ARG A 135 -52.43 -1.66 48.70
C ARG A 135 -52.70 -0.39 49.50
N ASP A 136 -52.32 -0.39 50.77
CA ASP A 136 -52.53 0.74 51.69
C ASP A 136 -51.70 1.98 51.31
N GLU A 137 -50.49 1.77 50.76
CA GLU A 137 -49.62 2.85 50.28
C GLU A 137 -50.17 3.46 48.98
N VAL A 138 -50.71 2.62 48.08
CA VAL A 138 -51.40 3.09 46.86
C VAL A 138 -52.64 3.92 47.22
N TYR A 139 -53.42 3.49 48.21
CA TYR A 139 -54.59 4.25 48.68
C TYR A 139 -54.19 5.61 49.28
N LYS A 140 -53.08 5.67 50.03
CA LYS A 140 -52.55 6.94 50.56
C LYS A 140 -52.13 7.89 49.44
N LEU A 141 -51.35 7.40 48.47
CA LEU A 141 -50.92 8.20 47.32
C LEU A 141 -52.09 8.77 46.51
N ILE A 142 -53.13 7.96 46.28
CA ILE A 142 -54.34 8.42 45.57
C ILE A 142 -55.08 9.47 46.42
N LYS A 143 -55.23 9.23 47.72
CA LYS A 143 -55.92 10.17 48.61
C LYS A 143 -55.20 11.51 48.67
N ASP A 144 -53.88 11.52 48.84
CA ASP A 144 -53.07 12.73 48.88
C ASP A 144 -53.16 13.51 47.55
N GLN A 145 -53.19 12.81 46.41
CA GLN A 145 -53.36 13.43 45.10
C GLN A 145 -54.76 14.05 44.91
N VAL A 146 -55.80 13.37 45.38
CA VAL A 146 -57.18 13.88 45.33
C VAL A 146 -57.37 15.08 46.27
N GLU A 147 -56.76 15.04 47.45
CA GLU A 147 -56.82 16.12 48.42
C GLU A 147 -56.10 17.37 47.91
N THR A 148 -54.90 17.21 47.34
CA THR A 148 -54.14 18.31 46.71
C THR A 148 -54.92 18.96 45.56
N THR A 149 -55.52 18.14 44.69
CA THR A 149 -56.32 18.65 43.57
C THR A 149 -57.60 19.35 44.06
N MET A 150 -58.22 18.88 45.14
CA MET A 150 -59.39 19.51 45.73
C MET A 150 -59.05 20.85 46.41
N THR A 151 -57.91 20.95 47.11
CA THR A 151 -57.44 22.21 47.70
C THR A 151 -57.12 23.24 46.63
N ASP A 152 -56.49 22.82 45.53
CA ASP A 152 -56.19 23.71 44.40
C ASP A 152 -57.45 24.25 43.73
N LEU A 153 -58.49 23.42 43.59
CA LEU A 153 -59.79 23.85 43.06
C LEU A 153 -60.49 24.82 44.01
N ASN A 154 -60.47 24.55 45.31
CA ASN A 154 -61.06 25.45 46.31
C ASN A 154 -60.35 26.81 46.34
N LEU A 155 -59.01 26.83 46.23
CA LEU A 155 -58.24 28.07 46.18
C LEU A 155 -58.61 28.91 44.95
N LYS A 156 -58.82 28.27 43.79
CA LYS A 156 -59.26 28.93 42.56
C LYS A 156 -60.67 29.52 42.68
N ILE A 157 -61.59 28.80 43.31
CA ILE A 157 -62.96 29.29 43.55
C ILE A 157 -62.92 30.53 44.45
N GLN A 158 -62.13 30.52 45.52
CA GLN A 158 -61.97 31.69 46.40
C GLN A 158 -61.35 32.89 45.67
N GLN A 159 -60.40 32.65 44.77
CA GLN A 159 -59.82 33.71 43.94
C GLN A 159 -60.87 34.33 43.01
N GLU A 160 -61.73 33.53 42.39
CA GLU A 160 -62.81 34.05 41.53
C GLU A 160 -63.84 34.87 42.32
N GLU A 161 -64.19 34.45 43.54
CA GLU A 161 -65.09 35.21 44.42
C GLU A 161 -64.47 36.54 44.86
N PHE A 162 -63.18 36.53 45.25
CA PHE A 162 -62.45 37.74 45.60
C PHE A 162 -62.36 38.73 44.43
N ILE A 163 -62.11 38.23 43.21
CA ILE A 163 -62.08 39.07 42.01
C ILE A 163 -63.46 39.71 41.76
N LYS A 164 -64.55 38.96 41.92
CA LYS A 164 -65.91 39.50 41.76
C LYS A 164 -66.20 40.61 42.77
N GLU A 165 -65.80 40.44 44.03
CA GLU A 165 -66.00 41.43 45.08
C GLU A 165 -65.19 42.72 44.83
N GLN A 166 -63.93 42.59 44.40
CA GLN A 166 -63.11 43.75 44.03
C GLN A 166 -63.68 44.51 42.82
N VAL A 167 -64.21 43.80 41.82
CA VAL A 167 -64.88 44.41 40.66
C VAL A 167 -66.14 45.15 41.12
N GLU A 168 -66.95 44.57 42.01
CA GLU A 168 -68.16 45.22 42.51
C GLU A 168 -67.85 46.50 43.32
N LEU A 169 -66.80 46.47 44.14
CA LEU A 169 -66.31 47.66 44.86
C LEU A 169 -65.78 48.73 43.91
N ALA A 170 -65.02 48.34 42.89
CA ALA A 170 -64.51 49.27 41.88
C ALA A 170 -65.66 49.92 41.08
N VAL A 171 -66.68 49.14 40.71
CA VAL A 171 -67.88 49.65 40.02
C VAL A 171 -68.66 50.61 40.91
N LYS A 172 -68.86 50.29 42.20
CA LYS A 172 -69.49 51.21 43.17
C LYS A 172 -68.71 52.51 43.32
N LYS A 173 -67.37 52.44 43.38
CA LYS A 173 -66.51 53.63 43.44
C LYS A 173 -66.64 54.50 42.19
N TYR A 174 -66.57 53.91 41.00
CA TYR A 174 -66.74 54.61 39.73
C TYR A 174 -68.13 55.27 39.59
N LEU A 175 -69.19 54.60 40.03
CA LEU A 175 -70.54 55.17 40.02
C LEU A 175 -70.67 56.35 40.99
N SER A 176 -69.99 56.31 42.14
CA SER A 176 -69.96 57.41 43.12
C SER A 176 -69.13 58.63 42.69
N GLU A 177 -68.09 58.43 41.89
CA GLU A 177 -67.30 59.53 41.29
C GLU A 177 -68.01 60.19 40.11
N LYS A 178 -68.87 59.46 39.38
CA LYS A 178 -69.63 59.99 38.24
C LYS A 178 -70.94 60.72 38.64
N THR A 179 -71.33 60.65 39.92
CA THR A 179 -72.54 61.30 40.48
C THR A 179 -72.24 62.57 41.30
N LYS A 180 -71.00 63.07 41.28
CA LYS A 180 -70.61 64.41 41.74
C LYS A 180 -70.19 65.27 40.56
#